data_AF-A0A6C0HCG3-F1
#
_entry.id   AF-A0A6C0HCG3-F1
#
_cell.length_a   1.000
_cell.length_b   1.000
_cell.length_c   1.000
_cell.angle_alpha   90.00
_cell.angle_beta   90.00
_cell.angle_gamma   90.00
#
_symmetry.space_group_name_H-M   'P 1'
#
loop_
_entity.id
_entity.type
_entity.pdbx_description
1 polymer ?
#
loop_
_entity_poly.entity_id
_entity_poly.type
_entity_poly.pdbx_seq_one_letter_code
_entity_poly.pdbx_strand_id
1 'polypeptide(L)'
;MKHNKTKKNKFSNYLCNDKMTFEQCELAILKNSVEKSEQLVSARLASNEVIAKFIEIVEEFIKKKKLICYGGTAINNLLPSSVQFYNRAVDIPDYDFYSANAMEDAKALADIYYEAGYTEVEAKAGVHVGTYKVFVNFLPIADVTQLNPGIFKALFKDSIMKKGIHYAPPNYLRMSMYLELSRPEGDVSRWEKVLTRLTLFNKHYPIIHDKTVCDPIHFEKIEDINTDDNEKMYIIIRDTFIDENVVFFGGYATSLYSKFMTPEEKELTKKITNFDVIAEDIEKCAQNVKDALMNENYKKIKLIKHDNIQDIIPECIEIKVDNQTMAYIYKPIACHSYNKIMIHHSEVNVATIDTILTFYLAFVYVNDKKYNIQRLICMANVLYELQQRNRLEHRGILKRFSIKCYGKQDTMEEIKAYKALKFRELSKKRNSIEYQRIFLKYTPSMDSEPKHCVKSAKNKDNKTQKNTSSTDTVANIFDLNKFNLFK
;
A
#
# COMPACT_ATOMS: atom_id res chain seq x y z
N MET A 1 55.34 23.50 -21.92
CA MET A 1 54.00 23.70 -21.31
C MET A 1 52.94 23.15 -22.26
N LYS A 2 52.36 21.97 -21.97
CA LYS A 2 51.21 21.46 -22.72
C LYS A 2 49.96 22.13 -22.15
N HIS A 3 49.36 23.05 -22.91
CA HIS A 3 48.06 23.61 -22.56
C HIS A 3 47.02 22.49 -22.54
N ASN A 4 46.54 22.15 -21.34
CA ASN A 4 45.31 21.39 -21.16
C ASN A 4 44.17 22.21 -21.78
N LYS A 5 43.75 21.85 -23.00
CA LYS A 5 42.48 22.32 -23.56
C LYS A 5 41.37 21.79 -22.66
N THR A 6 40.86 22.64 -21.78
CA THR A 6 39.58 22.41 -21.09
C THR A 6 38.52 22.21 -22.16
N LYS A 7 37.97 20.98 -22.25
CA LYS A 7 36.83 20.68 -23.12
C LYS A 7 35.72 21.70 -22.81
N LYS A 8 35.33 22.49 -23.82
CA LYS A 8 34.13 23.33 -23.73
C LYS A 8 32.94 22.38 -23.70
N ASN A 9 32.17 22.43 -22.61
CA ASN A 9 30.90 21.70 -22.55
C ASN A 9 29.98 22.19 -23.67
N LYS A 10 29.24 21.26 -24.27
CA LYS A 10 28.27 21.45 -25.36
C LYS A 10 27.18 22.46 -24.99
N PHE A 11 26.82 22.53 -23.71
CA PHE A 11 25.84 23.46 -23.16
C PHE A 11 26.46 24.33 -22.06
N SER A 12 26.01 25.57 -21.93
CA SER A 12 26.44 26.50 -20.90
C SER A 12 25.69 26.35 -19.57
N ASN A 13 24.63 25.52 -19.53
CA ASN A 13 23.82 25.29 -18.34
C ASN A 13 24.38 24.12 -17.52
N TYR A 14 24.56 24.31 -16.21
CA TYR A 14 25.11 23.31 -15.29
C TYR A 14 24.24 22.06 -15.12
N LEU A 15 22.95 22.15 -15.46
CA LEU A 15 22.01 21.01 -15.46
C LEU A 15 22.20 20.09 -16.67
N CYS A 16 22.94 20.54 -17.68
CA CYS A 16 23.11 19.85 -18.94
C CYS A 16 24.52 19.26 -19.06
N ASN A 17 24.63 18.10 -19.70
CA ASN A 17 25.91 17.47 -20.01
C ASN A 17 26.08 17.26 -21.52
N ASP A 18 27.32 17.00 -21.95
CA ASP A 18 27.68 16.89 -23.37
C ASP A 18 26.98 15.75 -24.12
N LYS A 19 26.43 14.77 -23.39
CA LYS A 19 25.71 13.62 -23.96
C LYS A 19 24.25 13.94 -24.24
N MET A 20 23.71 15.03 -23.72
CA MET A 20 22.31 15.42 -23.94
C MET A 20 22.10 16.03 -25.34
N THR A 21 20.91 15.86 -25.90
CA THR A 21 20.43 16.69 -27.02
C THR A 21 19.99 18.07 -26.52
N PHE A 22 19.73 19.00 -27.44
CA PHE A 22 19.25 20.33 -27.07
C PHE A 22 17.90 20.25 -26.34
N GLU A 23 16.99 19.41 -26.85
CA GLU A 23 15.67 19.15 -26.28
C GLU A 23 15.75 18.48 -24.90
N GLN A 24 16.70 17.56 -24.71
CA GLN A 24 16.94 16.95 -23.38
C GLN A 24 17.46 17.97 -22.36
N CYS A 25 18.33 18.88 -22.79
CA CYS A 25 18.81 19.98 -21.94
C CYS A 25 17.67 20.94 -21.60
N GLU A 26 16.85 21.34 -22.59
CA GLU A 26 15.67 22.18 -22.38
C GLU A 26 14.68 21.55 -21.39
N LEU A 27 14.37 20.25 -21.55
CA LEU A 27 13.47 19.53 -20.65
C LEU A 27 14.04 19.42 -19.23
N ALA A 28 15.35 19.22 -19.08
CA ALA A 28 16.00 19.21 -17.76
C ALA A 28 15.90 20.59 -17.06
N ILE A 29 16.07 21.68 -17.82
CA ILE A 29 15.91 23.04 -17.31
C ILE A 29 14.46 23.30 -16.88
N LEU A 30 13.48 22.87 -17.69
CA LEU A 30 12.06 22.96 -17.36
C LEU A 30 11.74 22.19 -16.07
N LYS A 31 12.14 20.91 -15.99
CA LYS A 31 11.92 20.06 -14.80
C LYS A 31 12.48 20.70 -13.53
N ASN A 32 13.72 21.18 -13.56
CA ASN A 32 14.31 21.89 -12.43
C ASN A 32 13.55 23.18 -12.07
N SER A 33 12.98 23.88 -13.06
CA SER A 33 12.19 25.10 -12.80
C SER A 33 10.83 24.79 -12.18
N VAL A 34 10.17 23.71 -12.62
CA VAL A 34 8.95 23.17 -12.01
C VAL A 34 9.21 22.77 -10.57
N GLU A 35 10.24 21.97 -10.31
CA GLU A 35 10.63 21.54 -8.96
C GLU A 35 10.89 22.74 -8.04
N LYS A 36 11.63 23.76 -8.51
CA LYS A 36 11.87 24.99 -7.74
C LYS A 36 10.58 25.76 -7.45
N SER A 37 9.68 25.85 -8.43
CA SER A 37 8.40 26.55 -8.25
C SER A 37 7.53 25.84 -7.22
N GLU A 38 7.41 24.51 -7.30
CA GLU A 38 6.69 23.69 -6.33
C GLU A 38 7.28 23.86 -4.92
N GLN A 39 8.60 23.80 -4.79
CA GLN A 39 9.29 24.03 -3.51
C GLN A 39 9.01 25.41 -2.91
N LEU A 40 8.98 26.47 -3.74
CA LEU A 40 8.67 27.82 -3.27
C LEU A 40 7.22 27.96 -2.79
N VAL A 41 6.27 27.33 -3.48
CA VAL A 41 4.85 27.31 -3.06
C VAL A 41 4.70 26.55 -1.75
N SER A 42 5.26 25.34 -1.67
CA SER A 42 5.23 24.51 -0.46
C SER A 42 5.89 25.23 0.72
N ALA A 43 7.05 25.85 0.53
CA ALA A 43 7.74 26.63 1.56
C ALA A 43 6.90 27.78 2.12
N ARG A 44 6.22 28.54 1.25
CA ARG A 44 5.32 29.62 1.69
C ARG A 44 4.17 29.08 2.53
N LEU A 45 3.58 27.97 2.12
CA LEU A 45 2.50 27.35 2.86
C LEU A 45 2.99 26.77 4.21
N ALA A 46 4.08 26.01 4.23
CA ALA A 46 4.63 25.43 5.46
C ALA A 46 5.07 26.48 6.49
N SER A 47 5.55 27.65 6.04
CA SER A 47 5.91 28.77 6.92
C SER A 47 4.72 29.48 7.57
N ASN A 48 3.49 29.11 7.21
CA ASN A 48 2.28 29.72 7.74
C ASN A 48 1.94 29.14 9.12
N GLU A 49 1.85 30.01 10.14
CA GLU A 49 1.47 29.64 11.51
C GLU A 49 0.13 28.89 11.59
N VAL A 50 -0.78 29.13 10.64
CA VAL A 50 -2.05 28.41 10.55
C VAL A 50 -1.83 26.93 10.20
N ILE A 51 -0.90 26.62 9.30
CA ILE A 51 -0.62 25.25 8.88
C ILE A 51 0.13 24.49 9.98
N ALA A 52 1.00 25.15 10.73
CA ALA A 52 1.63 24.56 11.91
C ALA A 52 0.57 24.09 12.93
N LYS A 53 -0.49 24.89 13.15
CA LYS A 53 -1.61 24.50 14.02
C LYS A 53 -2.43 23.34 13.46
N PHE A 54 -2.60 23.26 12.13
CA PHE A 54 -3.24 22.09 11.52
C PHE A 54 -2.49 20.81 11.84
N ILE A 55 -1.18 20.83 11.61
CA ILE A 55 -0.30 19.69 11.88
C ILE A 55 -0.35 19.30 13.37
N GLU A 56 -0.31 20.28 14.28
CA GLU A 56 -0.41 20.03 15.72
C GLU A 56 -1.72 19.34 16.11
N ILE A 57 -2.86 19.84 15.61
CA ILE A 57 -4.19 19.28 15.91
C ILE A 57 -4.30 17.82 15.45
N VAL A 58 -3.90 17.52 14.21
CA VAL A 58 -3.96 16.14 13.69
C VAL A 58 -3.00 15.21 14.43
N GLU A 59 -1.79 15.67 14.75
CA GLU A 59 -0.82 14.87 15.52
C GLU A 59 -1.36 14.54 16.92
N GLU A 60 -1.92 15.52 17.63
CA GLU A 60 -2.52 15.30 18.95
C GLU A 60 -3.75 14.38 18.89
N PHE A 61 -4.57 14.50 17.84
CA PHE A 61 -5.68 13.59 17.60
C PHE A 61 -5.19 12.14 17.42
N ILE A 62 -4.20 11.92 16.55
CA ILE A 62 -3.62 10.60 16.29
C ILE A 62 -3.04 10.00 17.59
N LYS A 63 -2.29 10.79 18.37
CA LYS A 63 -1.72 10.37 19.66
C LYS A 63 -2.80 9.96 20.65
N LYS A 64 -3.81 10.81 20.84
CA LYS A 64 -4.91 10.59 21.80
C LYS A 64 -5.74 9.35 21.45
N LYS A 65 -6.03 9.16 20.16
CA LYS A 65 -6.80 8.03 19.64
C LYS A 65 -5.96 6.76 19.43
N LYS A 66 -4.63 6.85 19.57
CA LYS A 66 -3.67 5.76 19.33
C LYS A 66 -3.82 5.15 17.93
N LEU A 67 -3.94 6.01 16.91
CA LEU A 67 -4.07 5.61 15.51
C LEU A 67 -2.70 5.29 14.90
N ILE A 68 -2.69 4.53 13.80
CA ILE A 68 -1.45 4.03 13.19
C ILE A 68 -1.18 4.78 11.87
N CYS A 69 -0.17 5.65 11.85
CA CYS A 69 0.27 6.31 10.63
C CYS A 69 0.90 5.33 9.65
N TYR A 70 0.59 5.47 8.36
CA TYR A 70 1.18 4.66 7.29
C TYR A 70 1.65 5.55 6.12
N GLY A 71 1.93 4.95 4.96
CA GLY A 71 2.21 5.70 3.74
C GLY A 71 3.55 6.42 3.73
N GLY A 72 3.65 7.47 2.91
CA GLY A 72 4.90 8.22 2.73
C GLY A 72 5.37 8.90 4.01
N THR A 73 4.43 9.44 4.80
CA THR A 73 4.72 10.13 6.06
C THR A 73 5.29 9.17 7.09
N ALA A 74 4.75 7.94 7.20
CA ALA A 74 5.31 6.93 8.09
C ALA A 74 6.72 6.48 7.66
N ILE A 75 6.91 6.17 6.37
CA ILE A 75 8.23 5.77 5.84
C ILE A 75 9.26 6.86 6.14
N ASN A 76 8.93 8.12 5.85
CA ASN A 76 9.82 9.26 6.09
C ASN A 76 10.15 9.42 7.58
N ASN A 77 9.14 9.41 8.45
CA ASN A 77 9.34 9.69 9.87
C ASN A 77 10.10 8.58 10.60
N LEU A 78 10.06 7.35 10.12
CA LEU A 78 10.88 6.25 10.63
C LEU A 78 12.35 6.40 10.25
N LEU A 79 12.65 6.86 9.03
CA LEU A 79 14.03 7.04 8.56
C LEU A 79 14.85 8.00 9.46
N PRO A 80 16.19 7.82 9.53
CA PRO A 80 17.09 8.80 10.12
C PRO A 80 16.95 10.17 9.45
N SER A 81 17.04 11.24 10.23
CA SER A 81 16.82 12.61 9.73
C SER A 81 17.70 13.00 8.55
N SER A 82 18.93 12.48 8.45
CA SER A 82 19.86 12.77 7.36
C SER A 82 19.46 12.18 6.00
N VAL A 83 18.48 11.26 5.98
CA VAL A 83 18.01 10.60 4.76
C VAL A 83 16.49 10.71 4.59
N GLN A 84 15.84 11.58 5.35
CA GLN A 84 14.42 11.88 5.16
C GLN A 84 14.24 12.58 3.80
N PHE A 85 13.24 12.14 3.06
CA PHE A 85 12.91 12.66 1.72
C PHE A 85 11.81 13.72 1.75
N TYR A 86 11.15 13.94 2.89
CA TYR A 86 10.34 15.14 3.13
C TYR A 86 11.11 16.12 4.00
N ASN A 87 11.10 17.38 3.60
CA ASN A 87 11.67 18.50 4.32
C ASN A 87 10.59 19.19 5.14
N ARG A 88 10.64 19.01 6.47
CA ARG A 88 9.66 19.59 7.42
C ARG A 88 9.58 21.12 7.40
N ALA A 89 10.56 21.81 6.84
CA ALA A 89 10.53 23.26 6.72
C ALA A 89 9.67 23.76 5.55
N VAL A 90 9.37 22.89 4.58
CA VAL A 90 8.67 23.27 3.34
C VAL A 90 7.53 22.32 2.97
N ASP A 91 7.56 21.08 3.42
CA ASP A 91 6.54 20.09 3.08
C ASP A 91 5.47 20.03 4.17
N ILE A 92 4.21 20.16 3.75
CA ILE A 92 3.05 19.88 4.60
C ILE A 92 2.86 18.36 4.61
N PRO A 93 2.93 17.70 5.79
CA PRO A 93 2.69 16.27 5.87
C PRO A 93 1.22 15.97 5.58
N ASP A 94 0.98 15.17 4.55
CA ASP A 94 -0.30 14.49 4.35
C ASP A 94 -0.33 13.29 5.30
N TYR A 95 -1.21 13.35 6.31
CA TYR A 95 -1.29 12.32 7.34
C TYR A 95 -2.22 11.19 6.91
N ASP A 96 -1.64 10.12 6.41
CA ASP A 96 -2.31 8.83 6.22
C ASP A 96 -2.29 8.03 7.52
N PHE A 97 -3.45 7.65 8.07
CA PHE A 97 -3.50 6.76 9.23
C PHE A 97 -4.68 5.78 9.23
N TYR A 98 -4.42 4.58 9.77
CA TYR A 98 -5.43 3.57 9.97
C TYR A 98 -6.24 3.84 11.24
N SER A 99 -7.53 3.52 11.17
CA SER A 99 -8.43 3.45 12.32
C SER A 99 -9.35 2.23 12.20
N ALA A 100 -9.66 1.62 13.33
CA ALA A 100 -10.71 0.60 13.41
C ALA A 100 -12.13 1.20 13.36
N ASN A 101 -12.27 2.53 13.41
CA ASN A 101 -13.52 3.28 13.34
C ASN A 101 -13.37 4.56 12.48
N ALA A 102 -12.87 4.39 11.25
CA ALA A 102 -12.34 5.49 10.46
C ALA A 102 -13.36 6.59 10.11
N MET A 103 -14.61 6.21 9.85
CA MET A 103 -15.67 7.16 9.52
C MET A 103 -15.94 8.13 10.67
N GLU A 104 -16.07 7.61 11.89
CA GLU A 104 -16.36 8.41 13.07
C GLU A 104 -15.12 9.18 13.54
N ASP A 105 -13.92 8.62 13.40
CA ASP A 105 -12.69 9.36 13.68
C ASP A 105 -12.47 10.52 12.69
N ALA A 106 -12.85 10.36 11.42
CA ALA A 106 -12.80 11.46 10.45
C ALA A 106 -13.78 12.59 10.80
N LYS A 107 -15.01 12.26 11.23
CA LYS A 107 -15.99 13.25 11.73
C LYS A 107 -15.47 13.97 12.98
N ALA A 108 -14.97 13.20 13.96
CA ALA A 108 -14.44 13.76 15.20
C ALA A 108 -13.23 14.68 14.95
N LEU A 109 -12.36 14.36 13.99
CA LEU A 109 -11.25 15.24 13.61
C LEU A 109 -11.77 16.53 12.97
N ALA A 110 -12.78 16.46 12.09
CA ALA A 110 -13.44 17.64 11.54
C ALA A 110 -14.06 18.52 12.63
N ASP A 111 -14.72 17.92 13.63
CA ASP A 111 -15.29 18.66 14.77
C ASP A 111 -14.22 19.41 15.55
N ILE A 112 -13.07 18.79 15.82
CA ILE A 112 -11.96 19.44 16.54
C ILE A 112 -11.44 20.65 15.76
N TYR A 113 -11.33 20.57 14.44
CA TYR A 113 -10.95 21.73 13.63
C TYR A 113 -12.00 22.83 13.67
N TYR A 114 -13.27 22.48 13.59
CA TYR A 114 -14.34 23.45 13.68
C TYR A 114 -14.37 24.15 15.04
N GLU A 115 -14.20 23.40 16.13
CA GLU A 115 -14.11 23.93 17.50
C GLU A 115 -12.86 24.78 17.72
N ALA A 116 -11.77 24.54 16.97
CA ALA A 116 -10.59 25.38 16.95
C ALA A 116 -10.78 26.71 16.18
N GLY A 117 -11.96 26.94 15.58
CA GLY A 117 -12.34 28.19 14.93
C GLY A 117 -12.21 28.20 13.41
N TYR A 118 -11.95 27.05 12.78
CA TYR A 118 -11.90 26.94 11.32
C TYR A 118 -13.30 26.68 10.75
N THR A 119 -13.78 27.50 9.81
CA THR A 119 -15.16 27.43 9.32
C THR A 119 -15.32 26.49 8.12
N GLU A 120 -14.31 26.40 7.26
CA GLU A 120 -14.31 25.57 6.05
C GLU A 120 -13.72 24.19 6.34
N VAL A 121 -14.47 23.36 7.07
CA VAL A 121 -14.05 22.00 7.45
C VAL A 121 -14.99 20.95 6.85
N GLU A 122 -14.43 19.95 6.19
CA GLU A 122 -15.19 18.86 5.57
C GLU A 122 -14.51 17.52 5.81
N ALA A 123 -15.25 16.52 6.30
CA ALA A 123 -14.86 15.11 6.21
C ALA A 123 -15.69 14.42 5.12
N LYS A 124 -15.05 13.83 4.12
CA LYS A 124 -15.75 13.15 3.02
C LYS A 124 -15.14 11.81 2.64
N ALA A 125 -15.95 10.94 2.03
CA ALA A 125 -15.48 9.67 1.52
C ALA A 125 -14.45 9.87 0.38
N GLY A 126 -13.36 9.12 0.44
CA GLY A 126 -12.32 9.07 -0.58
C GLY A 126 -12.74 8.26 -1.82
N VAL A 127 -11.81 8.09 -2.76
CA VAL A 127 -12.05 7.28 -3.97
C VAL A 127 -12.33 5.83 -3.58
N HIS A 128 -11.45 5.24 -2.75
CA HIS A 128 -11.61 3.89 -2.22
C HIS A 128 -12.57 3.90 -1.01
N VAL A 129 -13.51 2.95 -1.01
CA VAL A 129 -14.49 2.80 0.08
C VAL A 129 -13.76 2.52 1.39
N GLY A 130 -14.19 3.17 2.48
CA GLY A 130 -13.56 3.02 3.79
C GLY A 130 -12.35 3.91 4.04
N THR A 131 -11.91 4.73 3.06
CA THR A 131 -11.00 5.85 3.32
C THR A 131 -11.78 7.15 3.33
N TYR A 132 -11.51 8.01 4.31
CA TYR A 132 -12.15 9.31 4.48
C TYR A 132 -11.08 10.40 4.49
N LYS A 133 -11.35 11.49 3.79
CA LYS A 133 -10.46 12.64 3.68
C LYS A 133 -11.00 13.79 4.52
N VAL A 134 -10.15 14.39 5.35
CA VAL A 134 -10.48 15.58 6.14
C VAL A 134 -9.79 16.79 5.52
N PHE A 135 -10.61 17.79 5.17
CA PHE A 135 -10.18 19.06 4.60
C PHE A 135 -10.39 20.19 5.61
N VAL A 136 -9.44 21.10 5.68
CA VAL A 136 -9.52 22.33 6.48
C VAL A 136 -9.08 23.49 5.60
N ASN A 137 -9.94 24.49 5.44
CA ASN A 137 -9.74 25.61 4.50
C ASN A 137 -9.33 25.12 3.11
N PHE A 138 -10.02 24.07 2.62
CA PHE A 138 -9.79 23.40 1.34
C PHE A 138 -8.43 22.67 1.20
N LEU A 139 -7.58 22.66 2.23
CA LEU A 139 -6.36 21.87 2.26
C LEU A 139 -6.66 20.45 2.73
N PRO A 140 -6.20 19.40 2.02
CA PRO A 140 -6.28 18.02 2.51
C PRO A 140 -5.29 17.84 3.66
N ILE A 141 -5.81 17.58 4.86
CA ILE A 141 -4.97 17.45 6.07
C ILE A 141 -4.69 15.99 6.42
N ALA A 142 -5.68 15.11 6.20
CA ALA A 142 -5.56 13.72 6.59
C ALA A 142 -6.43 12.76 5.77
N ASP A 143 -5.91 11.56 5.59
CA ASP A 143 -6.60 10.38 5.08
C ASP A 143 -6.76 9.35 6.20
N VAL A 144 -8.01 9.12 6.61
CA VAL A 144 -8.38 8.16 7.66
C VAL A 144 -8.90 6.88 7.00
N THR A 145 -8.15 5.80 7.08
CA THR A 145 -8.49 4.54 6.42
C THR A 145 -8.97 3.49 7.41
N GLN A 146 -10.15 2.93 7.13
CA GLN A 146 -10.71 1.82 7.89
C GLN A 146 -9.78 0.61 7.80
N LEU A 147 -9.50 0.00 8.94
CA LEU A 147 -8.79 -1.27 9.02
C LEU A 147 -9.60 -2.26 9.85
N ASN A 148 -9.60 -3.53 9.45
CA ASN A 148 -10.21 -4.60 10.23
C ASN A 148 -9.64 -4.60 11.66
N PRO A 149 -10.47 -4.68 12.72
CA PRO A 149 -9.98 -4.61 14.10
C PRO A 149 -8.91 -5.64 14.47
N GLY A 150 -8.97 -6.85 13.89
CA GLY A 150 -7.98 -7.90 14.09
C GLY A 150 -6.62 -7.52 13.48
N ILE A 151 -6.63 -7.02 12.25
CA ILE A 151 -5.41 -6.53 11.57
C ILE A 151 -4.89 -5.27 12.26
N PHE A 152 -5.76 -4.33 12.63
CA PHE A 152 -5.38 -3.14 13.37
C PHE A 152 -4.65 -3.49 14.67
N LYS A 153 -5.17 -4.46 15.43
CA LYS A 153 -4.52 -4.94 16.66
C LYS A 153 -3.16 -5.57 16.39
N ALA A 154 -3.04 -6.37 15.33
CA ALA A 154 -1.76 -6.98 14.93
C ALA A 154 -0.72 -5.91 14.53
N LEU A 155 -1.11 -4.93 13.70
CA LEU A 155 -0.22 -3.82 13.33
C LEU A 155 0.13 -2.95 14.53
N PHE A 156 -0.82 -2.68 15.41
CA PHE A 156 -0.60 -1.86 16.60
C PHE A 156 0.46 -2.49 17.51
N LYS A 157 0.40 -3.81 17.70
CA LYS A 157 1.36 -4.57 18.52
C LYS A 157 2.80 -4.38 18.04
N ASP A 158 3.01 -4.42 16.72
CA ASP A 158 4.34 -4.35 16.11
C ASP A 158 4.70 -2.94 15.62
N SER A 159 3.86 -1.95 15.91
CA SER A 159 4.05 -0.56 15.48
C SER A 159 5.25 0.06 16.17
N ILE A 160 5.90 1.00 15.48
CA ILE A 160 7.01 1.77 16.05
C ILE A 160 6.45 3.09 16.55
N MET A 161 6.56 3.33 17.85
CA MET A 161 6.17 4.61 18.44
C MET A 161 7.32 5.62 18.35
N LYS A 162 7.06 6.80 17.81
CA LYS A 162 8.03 7.93 17.79
C LYS A 162 7.29 9.22 18.10
N LYS A 163 7.73 9.95 19.12
CA LYS A 163 7.06 11.17 19.62
C LYS A 163 5.57 10.98 19.94
N GLY A 164 5.20 9.82 20.50
CA GLY A 164 3.82 9.48 20.87
C GLY A 164 2.91 9.03 19.72
N ILE A 165 3.37 9.09 18.47
CA ILE A 165 2.63 8.61 17.30
C ILE A 165 3.06 7.18 16.97
N HIS A 166 2.10 6.30 16.72
CA HIS A 166 2.34 4.96 16.24
C HIS A 166 2.49 4.97 14.71
N TYR A 167 3.58 4.39 14.21
CA TYR A 167 3.81 4.18 12.78
C TYR A 167 3.70 2.71 12.43
N ALA A 168 3.11 2.40 11.28
CA ALA A 168 2.92 1.05 10.81
C ALA A 168 4.25 0.28 10.80
N PRO A 169 4.24 -1.03 11.12
CA PRO A 169 5.45 -1.82 11.19
C PRO A 169 6.25 -1.80 9.88
N PRO A 170 7.60 -1.87 9.90
CA PRO A 170 8.42 -1.83 8.69
C PRO A 170 8.05 -2.89 7.63
N ASN A 171 7.74 -4.12 8.04
CA ASN A 171 7.35 -5.17 7.10
C ASN A 171 5.99 -4.92 6.46
N TYR A 172 5.06 -4.25 7.15
CA TYR A 172 3.79 -3.82 6.55
C TYR A 172 3.99 -2.66 5.55
N LEU A 173 4.86 -1.70 5.87
CA LEU A 173 5.22 -0.63 4.93
C LEU A 173 5.95 -1.17 3.69
N ARG A 174 6.78 -2.22 3.85
CA ARG A 174 7.34 -2.95 2.71
C ARG A 174 6.27 -3.61 1.87
N MET A 175 5.34 -4.32 2.53
CA MET A 175 4.24 -5.00 1.86
C MET A 175 3.50 -4.04 0.94
N SER A 176 3.12 -2.86 1.42
CA SER A 176 2.41 -1.89 0.61
C SER A 176 3.24 -1.36 -0.57
N MET A 177 4.56 -1.18 -0.40
CA MET A 177 5.44 -0.80 -1.52
C MET A 177 5.60 -1.92 -2.56
N TYR A 178 5.72 -3.18 -2.13
CA TYR A 178 5.75 -4.33 -3.03
C TYR A 178 4.42 -4.52 -3.76
N LEU A 179 3.30 -4.28 -3.06
CA LEU A 179 1.96 -4.33 -3.63
C LEU A 179 1.85 -3.40 -4.84
N GLU A 180 2.26 -2.15 -4.70
CA GLU A 180 2.26 -1.17 -5.80
C GLU A 180 3.15 -1.63 -6.96
N LEU A 181 4.38 -2.10 -6.70
CA LEU A 181 5.31 -2.57 -7.73
C LEU A 181 4.86 -3.86 -8.42
N SER A 182 3.98 -4.63 -7.78
CA SER A 182 3.45 -5.89 -8.29
C SER A 182 2.19 -5.73 -9.15
N ARG A 183 1.65 -4.50 -9.29
CA ARG A 183 0.38 -4.21 -9.99
C ARG A 183 0.60 -3.42 -11.28
N PRO A 184 0.90 -4.07 -12.42
CA PRO A 184 1.19 -3.36 -13.67
C PRO A 184 -0.03 -2.68 -14.30
N GLU A 185 -1.25 -3.10 -13.93
CA GLU A 185 -2.49 -2.39 -14.30
C GLU A 185 -2.92 -1.34 -13.26
N GLY A 186 -2.17 -1.19 -12.16
CA GLY A 186 -2.38 -0.16 -11.16
C GLY A 186 -1.79 1.20 -11.56
N ASP A 187 -1.54 2.08 -10.58
CA ASP A 187 -0.93 3.39 -10.84
C ASP A 187 0.60 3.29 -11.01
N VAL A 188 1.02 2.88 -12.21
CA VAL A 188 2.44 2.71 -12.57
C VAL A 188 3.22 4.03 -12.54
N SER A 189 2.56 5.19 -12.55
CA SER A 189 3.24 6.50 -12.44
C SER A 189 4.00 6.65 -11.11
N ARG A 190 3.64 5.85 -10.11
CA ARG A 190 4.25 5.86 -8.77
C ARG A 190 5.48 4.98 -8.65
N TRP A 191 5.73 4.06 -9.58
CA TRP A 191 6.72 2.99 -9.42
C TRP A 191 8.13 3.50 -9.15
N GLU A 192 8.58 4.54 -9.85
CA GLU A 192 9.90 5.15 -9.63
C GLU A 192 10.07 5.66 -8.19
N LYS A 193 9.06 6.39 -7.70
CA LYS A 193 9.01 6.93 -6.34
C LYS A 193 8.94 5.81 -5.31
N VAL A 194 8.12 4.79 -5.54
CA VAL A 194 7.96 3.63 -4.65
C VAL A 194 9.26 2.83 -4.55
N LEU A 195 9.90 2.50 -5.67
CA LEU A 195 11.15 1.75 -5.69
C LEU A 195 12.28 2.49 -4.97
N THR A 196 12.39 3.80 -5.19
CA THR A 196 13.39 4.64 -4.52
C THR A 196 13.21 4.63 -3.01
N ARG A 197 11.97 4.79 -2.54
CA ARG A 197 11.62 4.72 -1.11
C ARG A 197 11.87 3.34 -0.52
N LEU A 198 11.45 2.28 -1.21
CA LEU A 198 11.65 0.89 -0.77
C LEU A 198 13.14 0.57 -0.61
N THR A 199 13.97 0.99 -1.58
CA THR A 199 15.42 0.78 -1.55
C THR A 199 16.05 1.48 -0.34
N LEU A 200 15.71 2.76 -0.14
CA LEU A 200 16.18 3.53 1.00
C LEU A 200 15.70 2.95 2.33
N PHE A 201 14.43 2.55 2.41
CA PHE A 201 13.83 2.00 3.60
C PHE A 201 14.45 0.65 3.98
N ASN A 202 14.68 -0.24 3.01
CA ASN A 202 15.34 -1.53 3.24
C ASN A 202 16.79 -1.39 3.73
N LYS A 203 17.50 -0.33 3.33
CA LYS A 203 18.85 -0.04 3.85
C LYS A 203 18.84 0.28 5.35
N HIS A 204 17.80 0.94 5.85
CA HIS A 204 17.73 1.39 7.24
C HIS A 204 16.90 0.50 8.16
N TYR A 205 16.01 -0.32 7.58
CA TYR A 205 15.11 -1.20 8.33
C TYR A 205 15.14 -2.62 7.76
N PRO A 206 16.27 -3.31 7.58
CA PRO A 206 16.32 -4.61 6.89
C PRO A 206 15.29 -5.62 7.44
N ILE A 207 14.94 -6.64 6.65
CA ILE A 207 14.04 -7.71 7.12
C ILE A 207 14.77 -8.49 8.23
N ILE A 208 14.37 -8.24 9.48
CA ILE A 208 14.94 -8.95 10.63
C ILE A 208 14.27 -10.31 10.71
N HIS A 209 15.09 -11.36 10.66
CA HIS A 209 14.69 -12.73 10.90
C HIS A 209 15.63 -13.34 11.94
N ASP A 210 15.09 -14.19 12.81
CA ASP A 210 15.91 -14.93 13.75
C ASP A 210 16.52 -16.13 13.02
N LYS A 211 17.83 -16.10 12.81
CA LYS A 211 18.57 -17.18 12.12
C LYS A 211 18.45 -18.52 12.83
N THR A 212 18.27 -18.53 14.15
CA THR A 212 18.09 -19.77 14.94
C THR A 212 16.70 -20.39 14.75
N VAL A 213 15.74 -19.58 14.31
CA VAL A 213 14.33 -19.96 14.12
C VAL A 213 13.99 -20.14 12.65
N CYS A 214 14.78 -19.57 11.75
CA CYS A 214 14.84 -19.98 10.35
C CYS A 214 15.52 -21.36 10.20
N ASP A 215 15.43 -22.23 11.20
CA ASP A 215 15.89 -23.61 11.10
C ASP A 215 14.82 -24.42 10.35
N PRO A 216 15.22 -25.17 9.29
CA PRO A 216 14.35 -26.12 8.62
C PRO A 216 13.58 -27.07 9.55
N ILE A 217 14.01 -27.31 10.79
CA ILE A 217 13.33 -28.19 11.76
C ILE A 217 11.93 -27.66 12.15
N HIS A 218 11.69 -26.34 12.08
CA HIS A 218 10.43 -25.71 12.47
C HIS A 218 9.46 -25.43 11.31
N PHE A 219 9.87 -25.66 10.07
CA PHE A 219 8.95 -25.68 8.94
C PHE A 219 8.28 -27.04 8.90
N GLU A 220 6.94 -27.06 8.91
CA GLU A 220 6.11 -28.27 8.89
C GLU A 220 6.77 -29.34 8.01
N LYS A 221 7.34 -30.35 8.66
CA LYS A 221 7.60 -31.62 7.99
C LYS A 221 6.21 -32.18 7.68
N ILE A 222 5.93 -32.41 6.40
CA ILE A 222 5.11 -33.58 6.09
C ILE A 222 5.89 -34.76 6.68
N GLU A 223 5.29 -35.47 7.63
CA GLU A 223 5.83 -36.73 8.13
C GLU A 223 6.04 -37.67 6.93
N ASP A 224 7.27 -38.14 6.76
CA ASP A 224 7.73 -39.07 5.72
C ASP A 224 7.22 -38.84 4.28
N ILE A 225 7.86 -37.87 3.59
CA ILE A 225 7.72 -37.59 2.15
C ILE A 225 8.28 -38.74 1.27
N ASN A 226 8.93 -39.76 1.84
CA ASN A 226 9.61 -40.82 1.09
C ASN A 226 8.72 -42.03 0.78
N THR A 227 7.45 -41.81 0.45
CA THR A 227 6.60 -42.82 -0.17
C THR A 227 6.29 -42.41 -1.60
N ASP A 228 6.41 -43.34 -2.55
CA ASP A 228 6.10 -43.11 -3.98
C ASP A 228 4.70 -42.49 -4.19
N ASP A 229 3.78 -42.75 -3.25
CA ASP A 229 2.41 -42.23 -3.27
C ASP A 229 2.33 -40.71 -2.99
N ASN A 230 3.16 -40.17 -2.09
CA ASN A 230 3.18 -38.74 -1.79
C ASN A 230 3.77 -37.94 -2.96
N GLU A 231 4.81 -38.46 -3.62
CA GLU A 231 5.39 -37.85 -4.81
C GLU A 231 4.39 -37.85 -5.98
N LYS A 232 3.69 -38.97 -6.18
CA LYS A 232 2.63 -39.08 -7.19
C LYS A 232 1.51 -38.05 -6.93
N MET A 233 1.04 -37.93 -5.69
CA MET A 233 0.03 -36.93 -5.31
C MET A 233 0.52 -35.50 -5.59
N TYR A 234 1.75 -35.18 -5.21
CA TYR A 234 2.33 -33.86 -5.47
C TYR A 234 2.36 -33.53 -6.97
N ILE A 235 2.75 -34.50 -7.80
CA ILE A 235 2.78 -34.37 -9.27
C ILE A 235 1.38 -34.14 -9.83
N ILE A 236 0.37 -34.90 -9.40
CA ILE A 236 -1.02 -34.74 -9.85
C ILE A 236 -1.52 -33.32 -9.55
N ILE A 237 -1.29 -32.83 -8.32
CA ILE A 237 -1.71 -31.48 -7.91
C ILE A 237 -0.98 -30.42 -8.72
N ARG A 238 0.34 -30.55 -8.88
CA ARG A 238 1.17 -29.63 -9.68
C ARG A 238 0.67 -29.55 -11.12
N ASP A 239 0.48 -30.69 -11.76
CA ASP A 239 0.13 -30.75 -13.19
C ASP A 239 -1.29 -30.23 -13.42
N THR A 240 -2.23 -30.56 -12.52
CA THR A 240 -3.57 -29.96 -12.55
C THR A 240 -3.52 -28.44 -12.45
N PHE A 241 -2.69 -27.89 -11.55
CA PHE A 241 -2.55 -26.44 -11.44
C PHE A 241 -1.91 -25.80 -12.68
N ILE A 242 -0.94 -26.47 -13.32
CA ILE A 242 -0.35 -26.02 -14.59
C ILE A 242 -1.42 -25.97 -15.68
N ASP A 243 -2.25 -27.02 -15.79
CA ASP A 243 -3.32 -27.11 -16.77
C ASP A 243 -4.41 -26.03 -16.56
N GLU A 244 -4.71 -25.71 -15.30
CA GLU A 244 -5.60 -24.59 -14.92
C GLU A 244 -4.97 -23.19 -15.13
N ASN A 245 -3.73 -23.11 -15.62
CA ASN A 245 -3.01 -21.86 -15.88
C ASN A 245 -2.89 -20.93 -14.66
N VAL A 246 -2.89 -21.48 -13.44
CA VAL A 246 -2.79 -20.70 -12.20
C VAL A 246 -1.42 -20.05 -12.07
N VAL A 247 -1.31 -19.04 -11.20
CA VAL A 247 -0.02 -18.43 -10.86
C VAL A 247 0.52 -19.00 -9.55
N PHE A 248 1.67 -19.66 -9.59
CA PHE A 248 2.34 -20.17 -8.40
C PHE A 248 3.08 -19.06 -7.65
N PHE A 249 2.90 -18.97 -6.33
CA PHE A 249 3.65 -18.05 -5.45
C PHE A 249 4.15 -18.70 -4.14
N GLY A 250 3.74 -19.94 -3.86
CA GLY A 250 4.12 -20.72 -2.67
C GLY A 250 5.37 -21.60 -2.83
N GLY A 251 5.30 -22.82 -2.28
CA GLY A 251 6.41 -23.79 -2.27
C GLY A 251 6.97 -24.12 -3.65
N TYR A 252 6.10 -24.41 -4.63
CA TYR A 252 6.55 -24.70 -6.00
C TYR A 252 7.22 -23.50 -6.67
N ALA A 253 6.71 -22.28 -6.49
CA ALA A 253 7.40 -21.08 -6.99
C ALA A 253 8.79 -20.91 -6.36
N THR A 254 8.86 -21.13 -5.05
CA THR A 254 10.10 -21.06 -4.28
C THR A 254 11.13 -22.08 -4.78
N SER A 255 10.70 -23.33 -5.06
CA SER A 255 11.60 -24.37 -5.58
C SER A 255 12.16 -24.00 -6.96
N LEU A 256 11.41 -23.27 -7.78
CA LEU A 256 11.89 -22.75 -9.07
C LEU A 256 12.93 -21.64 -8.90
N TYR A 257 12.73 -20.73 -7.94
CA TYR A 257 13.73 -19.71 -7.58
C TYR A 257 14.97 -20.30 -6.89
N SER A 258 14.86 -21.48 -6.27
CA SER A 258 15.97 -22.13 -5.56
C SER A 258 17.21 -22.35 -6.44
N LYS A 259 17.05 -22.43 -7.77
CA LYS A 259 18.15 -22.53 -8.74
C LYS A 259 19.15 -21.37 -8.61
N PHE A 260 18.71 -20.21 -8.13
CA PHE A 260 19.52 -19.00 -7.96
C PHE A 260 19.91 -18.74 -6.49
N MET A 261 19.54 -19.65 -5.58
CA MET A 261 19.84 -19.58 -4.16
C MET A 261 21.18 -20.24 -3.82
N THR A 262 21.80 -19.79 -2.73
CA THR A 262 22.95 -20.45 -2.10
C THR A 262 22.55 -21.82 -1.51
N PRO A 263 23.52 -22.70 -1.20
CA PRO A 263 23.22 -23.99 -0.57
C PRO A 263 22.42 -23.87 0.74
N GLU A 264 22.78 -22.92 1.60
CA GLU A 264 22.08 -22.64 2.87
C GLU A 264 20.61 -22.23 2.62
N GLU A 265 20.39 -21.29 1.70
CA GLU A 265 19.04 -20.86 1.32
C GLU A 265 18.22 -22.00 0.70
N LYS A 266 18.84 -22.88 -0.11
CA LYS A 266 18.16 -24.04 -0.71
C LYS A 266 17.60 -24.98 0.35
N GLU A 267 18.34 -25.23 1.44
CA GLU A 267 17.86 -26.12 2.52
C GLU A 267 16.58 -25.59 3.19
N LEU A 268 16.42 -24.27 3.29
CA LEU A 268 15.19 -23.64 3.79
C LEU A 268 13.98 -23.94 2.89
N THR A 269 14.22 -24.03 1.57
CA THR A 269 13.15 -24.20 0.57
C THR A 269 12.70 -25.63 0.35
N LYS A 270 13.59 -26.61 0.59
CA LYS A 270 13.35 -28.04 0.30
C LYS A 270 12.17 -28.64 1.08
N LYS A 271 11.77 -28.02 2.19
CA LYS A 271 10.69 -28.52 3.05
C LYS A 271 9.32 -27.91 2.76
N ILE A 272 9.24 -26.95 1.83
CA ILE A 272 7.97 -26.30 1.49
C ILE A 272 7.29 -27.08 0.37
N THR A 273 6.39 -27.96 0.76
CA THR A 273 5.68 -28.89 -0.12
C THR A 273 4.27 -28.42 -0.50
N ASN A 274 3.72 -27.45 0.24
CA ASN A 274 2.37 -26.96 -0.02
C ASN A 274 2.37 -26.00 -1.22
N PHE A 275 1.31 -26.07 -2.02
CA PHE A 275 1.11 -25.15 -3.12
C PHE A 275 0.33 -23.92 -2.65
N ASP A 276 0.88 -22.73 -2.88
CA ASP A 276 0.10 -21.50 -2.81
C ASP A 276 0.00 -20.94 -4.23
N VAL A 277 -1.23 -20.81 -4.70
CA VAL A 277 -1.54 -20.42 -6.08
C VAL A 277 -2.61 -19.32 -6.13
N ILE A 278 -2.60 -18.54 -7.20
CA ILE A 278 -3.62 -17.54 -7.51
C ILE A 278 -4.47 -18.06 -8.67
N ALA A 279 -5.79 -18.07 -8.49
CA ALA A 279 -6.76 -18.46 -9.51
C ALA A 279 -7.98 -17.52 -9.49
N GLU A 280 -8.52 -17.15 -10.66
CA GLU A 280 -9.71 -16.28 -10.72
C GLU A 280 -10.99 -17.01 -10.26
N ASP A 281 -11.15 -18.27 -10.67
CA ASP A 281 -12.23 -19.17 -10.26
C ASP A 281 -11.68 -20.22 -9.29
N ILE A 282 -11.64 -19.84 -8.00
CA ILE A 282 -11.05 -20.69 -6.95
C ILE A 282 -11.86 -21.96 -6.74
N GLU A 283 -13.19 -21.90 -6.88
CA GLU A 283 -14.09 -23.05 -6.74
C GLU A 283 -13.86 -24.09 -7.83
N LYS A 284 -13.83 -23.67 -9.10
CA LYS A 284 -13.56 -24.57 -10.22
C LYS A 284 -12.15 -25.17 -10.11
N CYS A 285 -11.15 -24.34 -9.83
CA CYS A 285 -9.77 -24.82 -9.68
C CYS A 285 -9.65 -25.86 -8.56
N ALA A 286 -10.27 -25.60 -7.40
CA ALA A 286 -10.28 -26.54 -6.28
C ALA A 286 -11.01 -27.86 -6.62
N GLN A 287 -12.12 -27.78 -7.35
CA GLN A 287 -12.89 -28.94 -7.77
C GLN A 287 -12.11 -29.79 -8.77
N ASN A 288 -11.42 -29.18 -9.75
CA ASN A 288 -10.59 -29.90 -10.71
C ASN A 288 -9.44 -30.67 -10.04
N VAL A 289 -8.77 -30.07 -9.04
CA VAL A 289 -7.74 -30.76 -8.24
C VAL A 289 -8.35 -31.94 -7.47
N LYS A 290 -9.52 -31.74 -6.86
CA LYS A 290 -10.23 -32.81 -6.15
C LYS A 290 -10.58 -33.97 -7.09
N ASP A 291 -11.08 -33.68 -8.29
CA ASP A 291 -11.48 -34.70 -9.26
C ASP A 291 -10.26 -35.46 -9.80
N ALA A 292 -9.16 -34.76 -10.09
CA ALA A 292 -7.90 -35.38 -10.50
C ALA A 292 -7.36 -36.35 -9.44
N LEU A 293 -7.41 -35.96 -8.16
CA LEU A 293 -7.02 -36.84 -7.04
C LEU A 293 -8.00 -38.02 -6.85
N MET A 294 -9.30 -37.81 -7.01
CA MET A 294 -10.29 -38.89 -6.90
C MET A 294 -10.11 -39.95 -8.00
N ASN A 295 -9.76 -39.54 -9.22
CA ASN A 295 -9.46 -40.45 -10.34
C ASN A 295 -8.27 -41.38 -10.03
N GLU A 296 -7.35 -40.93 -9.18
CA GLU A 296 -6.18 -41.69 -8.73
C GLU A 296 -6.42 -42.42 -7.39
N ASN A 297 -7.69 -42.55 -6.97
CA ASN A 297 -8.16 -43.26 -5.77
C ASN A 297 -7.88 -42.59 -4.42
N TYR A 298 -7.52 -41.31 -4.37
CA TYR A 298 -7.47 -40.56 -3.10
C TYR A 298 -8.90 -40.22 -2.61
N LYS A 299 -9.24 -40.59 -1.37
CA LYS A 299 -10.63 -40.53 -0.87
C LYS A 299 -10.90 -39.43 0.15
N LYS A 300 -9.94 -39.08 1.01
CA LYS A 300 -10.16 -38.16 2.15
C LYS A 300 -9.81 -36.71 1.80
N ILE A 301 -10.45 -36.17 0.76
CA ILE A 301 -10.21 -34.82 0.26
C ILE A 301 -11.28 -33.86 0.81
N LYS A 302 -10.86 -32.77 1.45
CA LYS A 302 -11.74 -31.70 1.95
C LYS A 302 -11.36 -30.37 1.31
N LEU A 303 -12.38 -29.63 0.87
CA LEU A 303 -12.26 -28.25 0.40
C LEU A 303 -12.81 -27.34 1.50
N ILE A 304 -11.98 -26.48 2.08
CA ILE A 304 -12.37 -25.57 3.17
C ILE A 304 -12.30 -24.14 2.64
N LYS A 305 -13.43 -23.45 2.63
CA LYS A 305 -13.52 -22.06 2.18
C LYS A 305 -13.17 -21.10 3.32
N HIS A 306 -12.35 -20.12 3.01
CA HIS A 306 -11.95 -19.03 3.91
C HIS A 306 -12.35 -17.69 3.27
N ASP A 307 -13.17 -16.92 3.99
CA ASP A 307 -13.60 -15.60 3.52
C ASP A 307 -12.45 -14.58 3.50
N ASN A 308 -12.59 -13.55 2.67
CA ASN A 308 -11.60 -12.48 2.61
C ASN A 308 -11.58 -11.66 3.91
N ILE A 309 -10.40 -11.13 4.25
CA ILE A 309 -10.26 -10.17 5.36
C ILE A 309 -9.87 -8.82 4.76
N GLN A 310 -10.89 -7.98 4.55
CA GLN A 310 -10.78 -6.69 3.88
C GLN A 310 -10.08 -6.85 2.51
N ASP A 311 -9.32 -5.84 2.08
CA ASP A 311 -8.56 -5.83 0.82
C ASP A 311 -7.10 -6.26 1.02
N ILE A 312 -6.83 -6.96 2.13
CA ILE A 312 -5.48 -7.41 2.51
C ILE A 312 -5.35 -8.90 2.27
N ILE A 313 -6.32 -9.68 2.75
CA ILE A 313 -6.31 -11.15 2.62
C ILE A 313 -7.40 -11.59 1.66
N PRO A 314 -7.03 -12.20 0.53
CA PRO A 314 -8.01 -12.69 -0.40
C PRO A 314 -8.81 -13.85 0.16
N GLU A 315 -10.04 -13.98 -0.36
CA GLU A 315 -10.81 -15.21 -0.27
C GLU A 315 -9.96 -16.39 -0.80
N CYS A 316 -9.98 -17.53 -0.11
CA CYS A 316 -9.23 -18.69 -0.55
C CYS A 316 -9.91 -20.01 -0.21
N ILE A 317 -9.55 -21.05 -0.97
CA ILE A 317 -9.92 -22.43 -0.68
C ILE A 317 -8.67 -23.20 -0.27
N GLU A 318 -8.76 -23.88 0.86
CA GLU A 318 -7.77 -24.81 1.36
C GLU A 318 -8.15 -26.23 0.93
N ILE A 319 -7.20 -26.93 0.29
CA ILE A 319 -7.31 -28.34 -0.07
C ILE A 319 -6.60 -29.17 0.98
N LYS A 320 -7.34 -30.01 1.69
CA LYS A 320 -6.79 -31.00 2.62
C LYS A 320 -6.96 -32.42 2.10
N VAL A 321 -5.90 -33.21 2.19
CA VAL A 321 -5.91 -34.66 1.92
C VAL A 321 -5.45 -35.36 3.20
N ASP A 322 -6.23 -36.31 3.70
CA ASP A 322 -5.94 -37.03 4.95
C ASP A 322 -5.62 -36.09 6.14
N ASN A 323 -6.33 -34.96 6.21
CA ASN A 323 -6.18 -33.89 7.22
C ASN A 323 -4.90 -33.05 7.12
N GLN A 324 -4.06 -33.32 6.12
CA GLN A 324 -2.90 -32.51 5.79
C GLN A 324 -3.26 -31.47 4.72
N THR A 325 -2.81 -30.24 4.91
CA THR A 325 -3.01 -29.19 3.91
C THR A 325 -2.04 -29.38 2.75
N MET A 326 -2.58 -29.47 1.54
CA MET A 326 -1.80 -29.66 0.32
C MET A 326 -1.68 -28.37 -0.49
N ALA A 327 -2.74 -27.56 -0.52
CA ALA A 327 -2.75 -26.32 -1.28
C ALA A 327 -3.67 -25.26 -0.70
N TYR A 328 -3.33 -24.00 -0.95
CA TYR A 328 -4.22 -22.85 -0.84
C TYR A 328 -4.38 -22.19 -2.22
N ILE A 329 -5.63 -22.00 -2.62
CA ILE A 329 -6.00 -21.35 -3.89
C ILE A 329 -6.62 -20.00 -3.54
N TYR A 330 -5.89 -18.92 -3.83
CA TYR A 330 -6.28 -17.56 -3.51
C TYR A 330 -6.90 -16.85 -4.70
N LYS A 331 -8.00 -16.13 -4.46
CA LYS A 331 -8.61 -15.28 -5.46
C LYS A 331 -7.82 -13.97 -5.60
N PRO A 332 -7.47 -13.50 -6.80
CA PRO A 332 -6.77 -12.24 -6.94
C PRO A 332 -7.66 -11.06 -6.51
N ILE A 333 -7.12 -10.15 -5.69
CA ILE A 333 -7.76 -8.87 -5.31
C ILE A 333 -7.43 -7.73 -6.30
N ALA A 334 -6.44 -7.96 -7.16
CA ALA A 334 -5.93 -7.01 -8.14
C ALA A 334 -5.19 -7.79 -9.25
N CYS A 335 -4.77 -7.10 -10.31
CA CYS A 335 -3.90 -7.71 -11.32
C CYS A 335 -2.47 -7.80 -10.78
N HIS A 336 -2.02 -9.01 -10.41
CA HIS A 336 -0.69 -9.25 -9.83
C HIS A 336 0.29 -9.77 -10.87
N SER A 337 1.49 -9.19 -10.91
CA SER A 337 2.53 -9.51 -11.90
C SER A 337 3.06 -10.93 -11.75
N TYR A 338 3.30 -11.58 -12.89
CA TYR A 338 3.91 -12.90 -12.95
C TYR A 338 4.83 -13.02 -14.18
N ASN A 339 5.67 -14.06 -14.16
CA ASN A 339 6.52 -14.47 -15.25
C ASN A 339 6.07 -15.83 -15.77
N LYS A 340 6.09 -15.99 -17.10
CA LYS A 340 5.82 -17.26 -17.76
C LYS A 340 7.14 -17.91 -18.14
N ILE A 341 7.33 -19.17 -17.76
CA ILE A 341 8.54 -19.95 -18.04
C ILE A 341 8.19 -21.31 -18.65
N MET A 342 9.09 -21.85 -19.47
CA MET A 342 8.95 -23.19 -20.05
C MET A 342 9.66 -24.23 -19.18
N ILE A 343 8.95 -25.30 -18.81
CA ILE A 343 9.50 -26.45 -18.10
C ILE A 343 9.08 -27.72 -18.82
N HIS A 344 10.04 -28.49 -19.36
CA HIS A 344 9.79 -29.76 -20.06
C HIS A 344 8.67 -29.73 -21.13
N HIS A 345 8.43 -28.59 -21.79
CA HIS A 345 7.38 -28.29 -22.79
C HIS A 345 6.05 -27.72 -22.26
N SER A 346 5.87 -27.58 -20.95
CA SER A 346 4.71 -26.90 -20.37
C SER A 346 5.01 -25.43 -20.03
N GLU A 347 4.04 -24.55 -20.29
CA GLU A 347 4.07 -23.17 -19.83
C GLU A 347 3.66 -23.10 -18.35
N VAL A 348 4.51 -22.53 -17.51
CA VAL A 348 4.24 -22.38 -16.07
C VAL A 348 4.26 -20.90 -15.71
N ASN A 349 3.19 -20.43 -15.06
CA ASN A 349 3.07 -19.07 -14.58
C ASN A 349 3.56 -18.96 -13.13
N VAL A 350 4.58 -18.16 -12.88
CA VAL A 350 5.20 -18.00 -11.57
C VAL A 350 5.17 -16.54 -11.16
N ALA A 351 4.64 -16.24 -9.97
CA ALA A 351 4.61 -14.89 -9.43
C ALA A 351 6.01 -14.26 -9.40
N THR A 352 6.09 -12.96 -9.70
CA THR A 352 7.33 -12.21 -9.50
C THR A 352 7.67 -12.17 -8.00
N ILE A 353 8.94 -11.91 -7.67
CA ILE A 353 9.34 -11.77 -6.27
C ILE A 353 8.58 -10.63 -5.58
N ASP A 354 8.32 -9.51 -6.26
CA ASP A 354 7.49 -8.42 -5.72
C ASP A 354 6.07 -8.90 -5.36
N THR A 355 5.44 -9.73 -6.22
CA THR A 355 4.15 -10.37 -5.91
C THR A 355 4.26 -11.32 -4.71
N ILE A 356 5.26 -12.22 -4.66
CA ILE A 356 5.41 -13.16 -3.54
C ILE A 356 5.62 -12.41 -2.21
N LEU A 357 6.48 -11.39 -2.19
CA LEU A 357 6.75 -10.56 -1.01
C LEU A 357 5.50 -9.82 -0.53
N THR A 358 4.65 -9.38 -1.45
CA THR A 358 3.36 -8.78 -1.12
C THR A 358 2.50 -9.74 -0.29
N PHE A 359 2.29 -10.97 -0.77
CA PHE A 359 1.49 -11.96 -0.06
C PHE A 359 2.13 -12.37 1.27
N TYR A 360 3.43 -12.70 1.27
CA TYR A 360 4.09 -13.19 2.49
C TYR A 360 4.09 -12.14 3.61
N LEU A 361 4.39 -10.89 3.28
CA LEU A 361 4.40 -9.81 4.26
C LEU A 361 2.99 -9.40 4.69
N ALA A 362 1.97 -9.59 3.85
CA ALA A 362 0.57 -9.40 4.25
C ALA A 362 0.13 -10.47 5.26
N PHE A 363 0.49 -11.73 5.00
CA PHE A 363 0.13 -12.89 5.84
C PHE A 363 0.70 -12.81 7.25
N VAL A 364 1.84 -12.12 7.46
CA VAL A 364 2.44 -11.88 8.78
C VAL A 364 1.48 -11.18 9.76
N TYR A 365 0.56 -10.35 9.26
CA TYR A 365 -0.35 -9.55 10.09
C TYR A 365 -1.75 -10.13 10.21
N VAL A 366 -1.97 -11.33 9.68
CA VAL A 366 -3.18 -12.10 9.87
C VAL A 366 -2.94 -12.96 11.10
N ASN A 367 -3.61 -12.65 12.19
CA ASN A 367 -3.53 -13.41 13.43
C ASN A 367 -4.27 -14.76 13.29
N ASP A 368 -3.81 -15.60 12.36
CA ASP A 368 -4.35 -16.91 11.99
C ASP A 368 -3.24 -17.96 12.13
N LYS A 369 -3.54 -19.05 12.83
CA LYS A 369 -2.59 -20.13 13.14
C LYS A 369 -2.09 -20.85 11.89
N LYS A 370 -2.81 -20.76 10.76
CA LYS A 370 -2.36 -21.36 9.49
C LYS A 370 -1.10 -20.71 8.93
N TYR A 371 -0.80 -19.47 9.33
CA TYR A 371 0.39 -18.76 8.88
C TYR A 371 1.51 -18.85 9.90
N ASN A 372 2.57 -19.57 9.53
CA ASN A 372 3.82 -19.54 10.29
C ASN A 372 4.56 -18.21 10.00
N ILE A 373 4.39 -17.23 10.89
CA ILE A 373 4.98 -15.88 10.77
C ILE A 373 6.50 -15.95 10.59
N GLN A 374 7.17 -16.81 11.34
CA GLN A 374 8.63 -16.95 11.27
C GLN A 374 9.04 -17.45 9.88
N ARG A 375 8.38 -18.50 9.36
CA ARG A 375 8.59 -18.99 7.99
C ARG A 375 8.42 -17.90 6.95
N LEU A 376 7.32 -17.14 7.03
CA LEU A 376 7.01 -16.08 6.07
C LEU A 376 8.11 -15.01 6.06
N ILE A 377 8.59 -14.59 7.24
CA ILE A 377 9.66 -13.59 7.35
C ILE A 377 11.01 -14.15 6.84
N CYS A 378 11.37 -15.38 7.20
CA CYS A 378 12.59 -16.04 6.70
C CYS A 378 12.58 -16.11 5.16
N MET A 379 11.46 -16.58 4.59
CA MET A 379 11.32 -16.70 3.14
C MET A 379 11.29 -15.35 2.44
N ALA A 380 10.63 -14.35 3.02
CA ALA A 380 10.66 -12.99 2.50
C ALA A 380 12.09 -12.43 2.47
N ASN A 381 12.91 -12.71 3.50
CA ASN A 381 14.31 -12.30 3.50
C ASN A 381 15.12 -12.99 2.40
N VAL A 382 14.98 -14.32 2.23
CA VAL A 382 15.68 -15.07 1.18
C VAL A 382 15.33 -14.55 -0.21
N LEU A 383 14.03 -14.34 -0.47
CA LEU A 383 13.55 -13.81 -1.75
C LEU A 383 14.02 -12.37 -1.98
N TYR A 384 14.05 -11.54 -0.92
CA TYR A 384 14.61 -10.20 -0.98
C TYR A 384 16.09 -10.24 -1.38
N GLU A 385 16.94 -11.02 -0.71
CA GLU A 385 18.37 -11.11 -1.02
C GLU A 385 18.63 -11.69 -2.42
N LEU A 386 17.83 -12.68 -2.84
CA LEU A 386 17.86 -13.20 -4.21
C LEU A 386 17.52 -12.11 -5.23
N GLN A 387 16.48 -11.32 -4.98
CA GLN A 387 16.12 -10.18 -5.83
C GLN A 387 17.25 -9.14 -5.86
N GLN A 388 17.87 -8.82 -4.72
CA GLN A 388 18.91 -7.79 -4.66
C GLN A 388 20.16 -8.17 -5.45
N ARG A 389 20.56 -9.45 -5.42
CA ARG A 389 21.66 -10.00 -6.23
C ARG A 389 21.37 -10.00 -7.72
N ASN A 390 20.11 -10.20 -8.10
CA ASN A 390 19.68 -10.38 -9.49
C ASN A 390 18.85 -9.21 -10.05
N ARG A 391 18.85 -8.04 -9.40
CA ARG A 391 17.90 -6.94 -9.70
C ARG A 391 17.97 -6.37 -11.12
N LEU A 392 19.05 -6.63 -11.86
CA LEU A 392 19.24 -6.22 -13.26
C LEU A 392 18.99 -7.37 -14.25
N GLU A 393 18.74 -8.59 -13.77
CA GLU A 393 18.38 -9.74 -14.61
C GLU A 393 16.94 -9.54 -15.10
N HIS A 394 16.80 -9.16 -16.37
CA HIS A 394 15.49 -8.89 -16.98
C HIS A 394 15.04 -10.06 -17.88
N ARG A 395 15.19 -11.30 -17.40
CA ARG A 395 14.90 -12.53 -18.17
C ARG A 395 14.35 -13.67 -17.31
N GLY A 396 13.56 -14.54 -17.94
CA GLY A 396 13.00 -15.73 -17.32
C GLY A 396 12.21 -15.42 -16.04
N ILE A 397 12.37 -16.27 -15.02
CA ILE A 397 11.69 -16.12 -13.73
C ILE A 397 12.19 -14.90 -12.93
N LEU A 398 13.42 -14.43 -13.18
CA LEU A 398 14.03 -13.28 -12.48
C LEU A 398 13.57 -11.92 -13.02
N LYS A 399 12.81 -11.91 -14.12
CA LYS A 399 12.33 -10.67 -14.73
C LYS A 399 11.47 -9.88 -13.73
N ARG A 400 11.92 -8.68 -13.39
CA ARG A 400 11.19 -7.74 -12.55
C ARG A 400 10.36 -6.78 -13.40
N PHE A 401 9.34 -6.16 -12.80
CA PHE A 401 8.45 -5.20 -13.47
C PHE A 401 7.74 -5.80 -14.69
N SER A 402 7.30 -7.05 -14.57
CA SER A 402 6.53 -7.72 -15.62
C SER A 402 5.18 -7.03 -15.81
N ILE A 403 4.87 -6.70 -17.05
CA ILE A 403 3.57 -6.13 -17.44
C ILE A 403 2.48 -7.22 -17.46
N LYS A 404 2.89 -8.50 -17.64
CA LYS A 404 1.95 -9.61 -17.54
C LYS A 404 1.48 -9.76 -16.09
N CYS A 405 0.18 -9.71 -15.89
CA CYS A 405 -0.43 -9.91 -14.60
C CYS A 405 -1.66 -10.81 -14.68
N TYR A 406 -2.07 -11.32 -13.53
CA TYR A 406 -3.16 -12.26 -13.35
C TYR A 406 -4.17 -11.69 -12.35
N GLY A 407 -5.46 -11.82 -12.66
CA GLY A 407 -6.54 -11.12 -11.98
C GLY A 407 -6.93 -9.81 -12.67
N LYS A 408 -7.83 -9.05 -12.04
CA LYS A 408 -8.37 -7.81 -12.58
C LYS A 408 -8.07 -6.64 -11.65
N GLN A 409 -7.60 -5.53 -12.22
CA GLN A 409 -7.49 -4.26 -11.50
C GLN A 409 -8.71 -3.38 -11.80
N ASP A 410 -9.41 -2.93 -10.75
CA ASP A 410 -10.53 -2.01 -10.92
C ASP A 410 -10.07 -0.67 -11.51
N THR A 411 -10.73 -0.25 -12.59
CA THR A 411 -10.52 1.06 -13.22
C THR A 411 -11.28 2.17 -12.50
N MET A 412 -10.88 3.43 -12.71
CA MET A 412 -11.60 4.59 -12.16
C MET A 412 -13.04 4.65 -12.67
N GLU A 413 -13.28 4.23 -13.90
CA GLU A 413 -14.58 4.11 -14.52
C GLU A 413 -15.46 3.08 -13.79
N GLU A 414 -14.92 1.91 -13.48
CA GLU A 414 -15.62 0.86 -12.73
C GLU A 414 -15.92 1.28 -11.30
N ILE A 415 -14.97 1.91 -10.61
CA ILE A 415 -15.19 2.47 -9.26
C ILE A 415 -16.32 3.51 -9.29
N LYS A 416 -16.34 4.40 -10.29
CA LYS A 416 -17.42 5.39 -10.47
C LYS A 416 -18.76 4.73 -10.81
N ALA A 417 -18.76 3.72 -11.66
CA ALA A 417 -19.97 2.97 -12.03
C ALA A 417 -20.56 2.24 -10.81
N TYR A 418 -19.72 1.59 -10.01
CA TYR A 418 -20.11 0.96 -8.75
C TYR A 418 -20.71 1.98 -7.77
N LYS A 419 -20.05 3.12 -7.58
CA LYS A 419 -20.58 4.21 -6.75
C LYS A 419 -21.90 4.76 -7.30
N ALA A 420 -22.06 4.91 -8.61
CA ALA A 420 -23.31 5.37 -9.21
C ALA A 420 -24.48 4.38 -8.99
N LEU A 421 -24.19 3.07 -9.05
CA LEU A 421 -25.15 2.01 -8.71
C LEU A 421 -25.56 2.09 -7.23
N LYS A 422 -24.57 2.11 -6.33
CA LYS A 422 -24.80 2.19 -4.88
C LYS A 422 -25.54 3.46 -4.47
N PHE A 423 -25.28 4.58 -5.15
CA PHE A 423 -26.02 5.81 -4.91
C PHE A 423 -27.50 5.65 -5.27
N ARG A 424 -27.83 5.02 -6.40
CA ARG A 424 -29.24 4.75 -6.77
C ARG A 424 -29.95 3.90 -5.72
N GLU A 425 -29.30 2.83 -5.27
CA GLU A 425 -29.83 1.91 -4.25
C GLU A 425 -30.05 2.61 -2.88
N LEU A 426 -29.10 3.45 -2.46
CA LEU A 426 -29.04 3.97 -1.10
C LEU A 426 -29.47 5.44 -0.96
N SER A 427 -29.77 6.14 -2.07
CA SER A 427 -30.11 7.58 -2.09
C SER A 427 -31.25 7.98 -1.15
N LYS A 428 -32.22 7.07 -0.93
CA LYS A 428 -33.35 7.25 -0.01
C LYS A 428 -33.00 7.00 1.46
N LYS A 429 -31.84 6.41 1.73
CA LYS A 429 -31.35 6.00 3.06
C LYS A 429 -30.03 6.70 3.41
N ARG A 430 -29.97 8.02 3.23
CA ARG A 430 -28.73 8.81 3.44
C ARG A 430 -28.15 8.69 4.86
N ASN A 431 -29.01 8.48 5.86
CA ASN A 431 -28.61 8.33 7.25
C ASN A 431 -28.11 6.91 7.59
N SER A 432 -28.18 5.96 6.65
CA SER A 432 -27.67 4.61 6.90
C SER A 432 -26.15 4.58 6.96
N ILE A 433 -25.62 3.71 7.81
CA ILE A 433 -24.17 3.47 7.94
C ILE A 433 -23.58 3.08 6.58
N GLU A 434 -24.28 2.27 5.80
CA GLU A 434 -23.81 1.84 4.48
C GLU A 434 -23.69 3.01 3.50
N TYR A 435 -24.67 3.93 3.47
CA TYR A 435 -24.60 5.12 2.62
C TYR A 435 -23.44 6.01 3.04
N GLN A 436 -23.33 6.33 4.34
CA GLN A 436 -22.26 7.18 4.86
C GLN A 436 -20.90 6.53 4.61
N ARG A 437 -20.78 5.21 4.71
CA ARG A 437 -19.52 4.51 4.44
C ARG A 437 -18.99 4.78 3.03
N ILE A 438 -19.86 4.91 2.04
CA ILE A 438 -19.50 5.07 0.61
C ILE A 438 -19.50 6.55 0.17
N PHE A 439 -20.40 7.35 0.73
CA PHE A 439 -20.72 8.71 0.27
C PHE A 439 -20.68 9.75 1.40
N LEU A 440 -19.93 9.51 2.48
CA LEU A 440 -19.80 10.48 3.57
C LEU A 440 -19.51 11.87 3.01
N LYS A 441 -20.31 12.83 3.46
CA LYS A 441 -20.04 14.25 3.34
C LYS A 441 -20.52 14.90 4.63
N TYR A 442 -19.58 15.26 5.48
CA TYR A 442 -19.82 15.79 6.80
C TYR A 442 -19.18 17.16 6.92
N THR A 443 -19.96 18.15 7.33
CA THR A 443 -19.53 19.53 7.54
C THR A 443 -20.05 19.97 8.90
N PRO A 444 -19.19 20.11 9.93
CA PRO A 444 -19.63 20.44 11.28
C PRO A 444 -20.51 21.69 11.37
N SER A 445 -20.26 22.70 10.53
CA SER A 445 -21.04 23.95 10.50
C SER A 445 -22.51 23.78 10.05
N MET A 446 -22.83 22.71 9.32
CA MET A 446 -24.20 22.41 8.89
C MET A 446 -24.94 21.52 9.90
N ASP A 447 -24.22 20.73 10.69
CA ASP A 447 -24.79 19.76 11.63
C ASP A 447 -24.82 20.28 13.08
N SER A 448 -24.09 21.35 13.40
CA SER A 448 -24.20 22.05 14.69
C SER A 448 -25.27 23.15 14.61
N GLU A 449 -26.28 23.12 15.50
CA GLU A 449 -27.01 24.36 15.82
C GLU A 449 -26.00 25.44 16.22
N PRO A 450 -26.16 26.70 15.77
CA PRO A 450 -25.17 27.74 16.00
C PRO A 450 -24.93 27.89 17.49
N LYS A 451 -23.76 27.45 17.98
CA LYS A 451 -23.30 27.75 19.34
C LYS A 451 -23.22 29.28 19.41
N HIS A 452 -24.17 29.87 20.13
CA HIS A 452 -24.20 31.30 20.41
C HIS A 452 -22.80 31.74 20.84
N CYS A 453 -22.16 32.62 20.05
CA CYS A 453 -21.01 33.37 20.51
C CYS A 453 -21.34 33.97 21.86
N VAL A 454 -20.60 33.58 22.89
CA VAL A 454 -20.63 34.19 24.21
C VAL A 454 -20.30 35.67 24.01
N LYS A 455 -21.33 36.52 24.02
CA LYS A 455 -21.14 37.96 24.08
C LYS A 455 -20.49 38.27 25.42
N SER A 456 -19.23 38.66 25.38
CA SER A 456 -18.59 39.35 26.50
C SER A 456 -19.46 40.55 26.87
N ALA A 457 -20.00 40.55 28.09
CA ALA A 457 -20.71 41.70 28.63
C ALA A 457 -19.74 42.88 28.74
N LYS A 458 -19.95 43.92 27.94
CA LYS A 458 -19.46 45.27 28.22
C LYS A 458 -20.58 46.28 28.03
N ASN A 459 -20.65 47.17 29.01
CA ASN A 459 -21.70 48.13 29.31
C ASN A 459 -22.07 49.03 28.12
N LYS A 460 -23.35 49.43 28.14
CA LYS A 460 -23.91 50.56 27.40
C LYS A 460 -23.10 51.83 27.67
N ASP A 461 -22.70 52.52 26.60
CA ASP A 461 -23.08 53.92 26.44
C ASP A 461 -23.03 54.39 24.98
N ASN A 462 -23.93 55.33 24.68
CA ASN A 462 -24.31 55.84 23.36
C ASN A 462 -23.22 56.70 22.71
N LYS A 463 -23.08 56.61 21.36
CA LYS A 463 -23.50 57.62 20.35
C LYS A 463 -22.60 57.66 19.09
N THR A 464 -23.28 57.64 17.93
CA THR A 464 -22.98 58.27 16.62
C THR A 464 -21.92 57.73 15.63
N GLN A 465 -22.48 57.25 14.50
CA GLN A 465 -22.17 57.49 13.08
C GLN A 465 -20.79 57.22 12.45
N LYS A 466 -20.84 56.27 11.48
CA LYS A 466 -20.18 56.21 10.15
C LYS A 466 -18.67 56.46 10.08
N ASN A 467 -17.94 55.40 9.74
CA ASN A 467 -17.26 55.29 8.44
C ASN A 467 -16.84 53.86 8.12
N THR A 468 -16.93 53.56 6.83
CA THR A 468 -16.57 52.33 6.10
C THR A 468 -15.06 52.11 5.98
N SER A 469 -14.67 50.85 5.68
CA SER A 469 -13.32 50.30 5.38
C SER A 469 -12.48 49.94 6.62
N SER A 470 -11.83 48.78 6.74
CA SER A 470 -11.53 47.67 5.83
C SER A 470 -11.16 46.45 6.70
N THR A 471 -11.87 45.33 6.57
CA THR A 471 -11.44 44.03 7.11
C THR A 471 -10.59 43.34 6.06
N ASP A 472 -9.28 43.39 6.22
CA ASP A 472 -8.33 42.54 5.49
C ASP A 472 -8.47 41.09 6.00
N THR A 473 -9.40 40.36 5.40
CA THR A 473 -9.52 38.92 5.51
C THR A 473 -8.94 38.28 4.27
N VAL A 474 -7.83 37.53 4.43
CA VAL A 474 -7.48 36.16 3.96
C VAL A 474 -7.98 35.61 2.60
N ALA A 475 -8.76 36.35 1.83
CA ALA A 475 -9.31 35.96 0.53
C ALA A 475 -8.28 36.00 -0.62
N ASN A 476 -7.06 36.50 -0.39
CA ASN A 476 -6.05 36.69 -1.43
C ASN A 476 -5.14 35.49 -1.71
N ILE A 477 -5.43 34.29 -1.18
CA ILE A 477 -4.64 33.08 -1.49
C ILE A 477 -5.24 32.29 -2.66
N PHE A 478 -6.52 32.49 -3.00
CA PHE A 478 -7.18 31.79 -4.11
C PHE A 478 -8.04 32.74 -4.95
N ASP A 479 -7.42 33.70 -5.62
CA ASP A 479 -8.07 34.42 -6.72
C ASP A 479 -8.13 33.50 -7.95
N LEU A 480 -9.17 32.66 -7.99
CA LEU A 480 -9.44 31.66 -9.01
C LEU A 480 -9.80 32.25 -10.40
N ASN A 481 -9.82 33.57 -10.56
CA ASN A 481 -10.11 34.23 -11.84
C ASN A 481 -8.88 34.47 -12.74
N LYS A 482 -7.70 33.96 -12.38
CA LYS A 482 -6.47 34.08 -13.21
C LYS A 482 -5.99 32.82 -13.92
N PHE A 483 -6.65 31.67 -13.76
CA PHE A 483 -6.31 30.45 -14.50
C PHE A 483 -7.37 30.13 -15.56
N ASN A 484 -7.45 30.99 -16.56
CA ASN A 484 -7.87 30.59 -17.89
C ASN A 484 -6.59 30.57 -18.73
N LEU A 485 -6.04 29.39 -19.03
CA LEU A 485 -5.13 29.14 -20.15
C LEU A 485 -4.91 27.61 -20.29
N PHE A 486 -5.65 27.04 -21.25
CA PHE A 486 -5.44 25.79 -22.00
C PHE A 486 -5.37 24.41 -21.30
N LYS A 487 -6.41 23.63 -21.66
CA LYS A 487 -6.59 22.16 -21.71
C LYS A 487 -6.71 21.38 -20.41
#